data_AF-A0A496BL68-F1
#
_entry.id   AF-A0A496BL68-F1
#
_cell.length_a   1.000
_cell.length_b   1.000
_cell.length_c   1.000
_cell.angle_alpha   90.00
_cell.angle_beta   90.00
_cell.angle_gamma   90.00
#
_symmetry.space_group_name_H-M   'P 1'
#
loop_
_entity.id
_entity.type
_entity.pdbx_description
1 polymer ?
#
loop_
_entity_poly.entity_id
_entity_poly.type
_entity_poly.pdbx_seq_one_letter_code
_entity_poly.pdbx_strand_id
1 'polypeptide(L)'
;MAKRRRFTPEFKAELVLEVLSGATSQAEVCRRHNLNENQLSEWKRQLVENAASLFASTDERSSDDEKRIAHLEQLVGRMAVALDIEKKLLTELDLP
;
A
#
# COMPACT_ATOMS: atom_id res chain seq x y z
N MET A 1 -7.03 17.13 19.26
CA MET A 1 -6.79 16.65 17.88
C MET A 1 -7.98 15.80 17.44
N ALA A 2 -8.68 16.16 16.37
CA ALA A 2 -9.88 15.43 15.94
C ALA A 2 -9.51 14.02 15.46
N LYS A 3 -10.17 12.99 16.04
CA LYS A 3 -9.98 11.59 15.67
C LYS A 3 -10.44 11.41 14.22
N ARG A 4 -9.51 11.28 13.28
CA ARG A 4 -9.82 10.98 11.87
C ARG A 4 -10.62 9.68 11.83
N ARG A 5 -11.86 9.76 11.32
CA ARG A 5 -12.70 8.60 11.05
C ARG A 5 -11.97 7.74 10.02
N ARG A 6 -11.64 6.50 10.39
CA ARG A 6 -11.01 5.53 9.48
C ARG A 6 -12.13 4.74 8.80
N PHE A 7 -12.08 4.68 7.48
CA PHE A 7 -12.97 3.86 6.66
C PHE A 7 -12.19 2.65 6.15
N THR A 8 -12.83 1.48 6.20
CA THR A 8 -12.21 0.26 5.68
C THR A 8 -12.14 0.32 4.14
N PRO A 9 -11.18 -0.37 3.51
CA PRO A 9 -11.08 -0.44 2.06
C PRO A 9 -12.37 -0.93 1.39
N GLU A 10 -13.02 -1.93 1.99
CA GLU A 10 -14.24 -2.55 1.48
C GLU A 10 -15.39 -1.55 1.46
N PHE A 11 -15.53 -0.78 2.54
CA PHE A 11 -16.56 0.25 2.65
C PHE A 11 -16.37 1.37 1.62
N LYS A 12 -15.12 1.77 1.34
CA LYS A 12 -14.84 2.76 0.30
C LYS A 12 -15.22 2.24 -1.08
N ALA A 13 -14.88 0.97 -1.37
CA ALA A 13 -15.18 0.36 -2.65
C ALA A 13 -16.69 0.23 -2.88
N GLU A 14 -17.44 -0.24 -1.88
CA GLU A 14 -18.90 -0.39 -1.94
C GLU A 14 -19.58 0.94 -2.28
N LEU A 15 -19.24 2.02 -1.56
CA LEU A 15 -19.84 3.34 -1.80
C LEU A 15 -19.49 3.92 -3.17
N VAL A 16 -18.24 3.76 -3.60
CA VAL A 16 -17.81 4.24 -4.92
C VAL A 16 -18.51 3.44 -6.02
N LEU A 17 -18.68 2.13 -5.86
CA LEU A 17 -19.40 1.29 -6.81
C LEU A 17 -20.89 1.64 -6.86
N GLU A 18 -21.53 1.92 -5.72
CA GLU A 18 -22.92 2.39 -5.67
C GLU A 18 -23.10 3.68 -6.49
N VAL A 19 -22.20 4.66 -6.30
CA VAL A 19 -22.23 5.92 -7.07
C VAL A 19 -21.91 5.71 -8.56
N LEU A 20 -20.97 4.81 -8.89
CA LEU A 20 -20.62 4.49 -10.28
C LEU A 20 -21.72 3.71 -11.01
N SER A 21 -22.49 2.89 -10.28
CA SER A 21 -23.62 2.14 -10.84
C SER A 21 -24.79 3.04 -11.26
N GLY A 22 -24.82 4.29 -10.77
CA GLY A 22 -25.91 5.23 -11.00
C GLY A 22 -27.17 4.94 -10.18
N ALA A 23 -27.16 3.92 -9.32
CA ALA A 23 -28.30 3.59 -8.44
C ALA A 23 -28.60 4.69 -7.42
N THR A 24 -27.57 5.40 -6.96
CA THR A 24 -27.69 6.47 -5.96
C THR A 24 -26.77 7.63 -6.36
N SER A 25 -27.24 8.87 -6.16
CA SER A 25 -26.40 10.04 -6.41
C SER A 25 -25.29 10.19 -5.35
N GLN A 26 -24.18 10.82 -5.73
CA GLN A 26 -23.08 11.14 -4.82
C GLN A 26 -23.56 11.94 -3.59
N ALA A 27 -24.47 12.89 -3.79
CA ALA A 27 -25.02 13.71 -2.71
C ALA A 27 -25.84 12.89 -1.70
N GLU A 28 -26.63 11.92 -2.17
CA GLU A 28 -27.42 11.02 -1.30
C GLU A 28 -26.52 10.09 -0.50
N VAL A 29 -25.49 9.52 -1.13
CA VAL A 29 -24.50 8.69 -0.44
C VAL A 29 -23.76 9.48 0.64
N CYS A 30 -23.35 10.72 0.31
CA CYS A 30 -22.71 11.62 1.27
C CYS A 30 -23.61 11.93 2.47
N ARG A 31 -24.90 12.16 2.25
CA ARG A 31 -25.87 12.38 3.32
C ARG A 31 -26.09 11.13 4.17
N ARG A 32 -26.28 9.96 3.55
CA ARG A 32 -26.58 8.69 4.23
C ARG A 32 -25.43 8.24 5.15
N HIS A 33 -24.19 8.40 4.69
CA HIS A 33 -23.01 7.96 5.43
C HIS A 33 -22.28 9.09 6.18
N ASN A 34 -22.84 10.30 6.14
CA ASN A 34 -22.28 11.52 6.74
C ASN A 34 -20.83 11.75 6.29
N LEU A 35 -20.63 11.68 4.96
CA LEU A 35 -19.35 11.84 4.26
C LEU A 35 -19.29 13.20 3.58
N ASN A 36 -18.06 13.71 3.44
CA ASN A 36 -17.81 14.89 2.63
C ASN A 36 -17.78 14.50 1.15
N GLU A 37 -18.43 15.28 0.29
CA GLU A 37 -18.45 15.08 -1.17
C GLU A 37 -17.04 15.01 -1.77
N ASN A 38 -16.10 15.81 -1.26
CA ASN A 38 -14.70 15.78 -1.70
C ASN A 38 -14.03 14.43 -1.40
N GLN A 39 -14.33 13.80 -0.25
CA GLN A 39 -13.76 12.49 0.08
C GLN A 39 -14.28 11.40 -0.86
N LEU A 40 -15.58 11.44 -1.19
CA LEU A 40 -16.15 10.46 -2.12
C LEU A 40 -15.61 10.66 -3.54
N SER A 41 -15.43 11.92 -3.98
CA SER A 41 -14.77 12.23 -5.25
C SER A 41 -13.33 11.72 -5.31
N GLU A 42 -12.56 11.88 -4.24
CA GLU A 42 -11.20 11.35 -4.14
C GLU A 42 -11.18 9.82 -4.24
N TRP A 43 -12.07 9.12 -3.53
CA TRP A 43 -12.14 7.66 -3.59
C TRP A 43 -12.57 7.17 -4.97
N LYS A 44 -13.50 7.86 -5.62
CA LYS A 44 -13.92 7.57 -6.98
C LYS A 44 -12.75 7.71 -7.95
N ARG A 45 -11.97 8.79 -7.85
CA ARG A 45 -10.76 8.98 -8.66
C ARG A 45 -9.74 7.86 -8.42
N GLN A 46 -9.44 7.56 -7.16
CA GLN A 46 -8.50 6.49 -6.78
C GLN A 46 -8.94 5.13 -7.35
N LEU A 47 -10.23 4.80 -7.26
CA LEU A 47 -10.73 3.53 -7.77
C LEU A 47 -10.60 3.45 -9.29
N VAL A 48 -10.94 4.51 -10.02
CA VAL A 48 -10.84 4.54 -11.49
C VAL A 48 -9.39 4.47 -11.96
N GLU A 49 -8.48 5.23 -11.33
CA GLU A 49 -7.05 5.23 -11.67
C GLU A 49 -6.41 3.85 -11.41
N ASN A 50 -6.79 3.19 -10.32
CA ASN A 50 -6.23 1.89 -9.96
C ASN A 50 -7.00 0.71 -10.54
N ALA A 51 -8.21 0.90 -11.10
CA ALA A 51 -9.02 -0.20 -11.64
C ALA A 51 -8.30 -0.95 -12.75
N ALA A 52 -7.62 -0.23 -13.65
CA ALA A 52 -6.83 -0.86 -14.72
C ALA A 52 -5.74 -1.80 -14.17
N SER A 53 -5.16 -1.45 -13.01
CA SER A 53 -4.17 -2.30 -12.36
C SER A 53 -4.78 -3.62 -11.90
N LEU A 54 -6.08 -3.71 -11.59
CA LEU A 54 -6.71 -4.99 -11.19
C LEU A 54 -6.78 -5.99 -12.35
N PHE A 55 -6.83 -5.50 -13.59
CA PHE A 55 -6.88 -6.31 -14.81
C PHE A 55 -5.49 -6.52 -15.44
N ALA A 56 -4.46 -5.81 -14.97
CA ALA A 56 -3.09 -6.07 -15.39
C ALA A 56 -2.64 -7.46 -14.89
N SER A 57 -2.08 -8.27 -15.79
CA SER A 57 -1.63 -9.64 -15.49
C SER A 57 -0.79 -9.69 -14.22
N THR A 58 -1.16 -10.57 -13.30
CA THR A 58 -0.46 -10.77 -12.03
C THR A 58 1.00 -11.14 -12.23
N ASP A 59 1.35 -11.80 -13.35
CA ASP A 59 2.72 -12.18 -13.69
C ASP A 59 3.70 -11.00 -13.75
N GLU A 60 3.29 -9.84 -14.29
CA GLU A 60 4.21 -8.72 -14.42
C GLU A 60 4.53 -8.06 -13.07
N ARG A 61 3.53 -7.98 -12.18
CA ARG A 61 3.71 -7.45 -10.82
C ARG A 61 4.46 -8.42 -9.92
N SER A 62 4.14 -9.71 -9.98
CA SER A 62 4.87 -10.75 -9.21
C SER A 62 6.35 -10.78 -9.60
N SER A 63 6.65 -10.70 -10.91
CA SER A 63 8.03 -10.69 -11.39
C SER A 63 8.84 -9.48 -10.91
N ASP A 64 8.26 -8.27 -10.91
CA ASP A 64 8.99 -7.08 -10.43
C ASP A 64 9.20 -7.10 -8.91
N ASP A 65 8.17 -7.52 -8.16
CA ASP A 65 8.24 -7.68 -6.71
C ASP A 65 9.27 -8.76 -6.32
N GLU A 66 9.28 -9.90 -7.00
CA GLU A 66 10.27 -10.98 -6.79
C GLU A 66 11.70 -10.50 -7.06
N LYS A 67 11.94 -9.73 -8.13
CA LYS A 67 13.26 -9.14 -8.41
C LYS A 67 13.67 -8.15 -7.32
N ARG A 68 12.73 -7.33 -6.85
CA ARG A 68 12.97 -6.38 -5.76
C ARG A 68 13.34 -7.10 -4.47
N ILE A 69 12.60 -8.16 -4.13
CA ILE A 69 12.85 -9.00 -2.95
C ILE A 69 14.23 -9.65 -3.04
N ALA A 70 14.55 -10.31 -4.15
CA ALA A 70 15.86 -10.94 -4.33
C ALA A 70 17.02 -9.94 -4.19
N HIS A 71 16.88 -8.73 -4.74
CA HIS A 71 17.89 -7.68 -4.60
C HIS A 71 18.04 -7.21 -3.14
N LEU A 72 16.93 -7.06 -2.42
CA LEU A 72 16.95 -6.67 -1.01
C LEU A 72 17.56 -7.77 -0.13
N GLU A 73 17.22 -9.03 -0.37
CA GLU A 73 17.81 -10.18 0.32
C GLU A 73 19.32 -10.26 0.12
N GLN A 74 19.80 -10.00 -1.11
CA GLN A 74 21.24 -9.95 -1.40
C GLN A 74 21.93 -8.79 -0.67
N LEU A 75 21.29 -7.62 -0.56
CA LEU A 75 21.82 -6.49 0.20
C LEU A 75 21.90 -6.82 1.69
N VAL A 76 20.84 -7.40 2.26
CA VAL A 76 20.80 -7.83 3.66
C VAL A 76 21.90 -8.86 3.94
N GLY A 77 22.08 -9.85 3.06
CA GLY A 77 23.16 -10.83 3.19
C GLY A 77 24.56 -10.20 3.19
N ARG A 78 24.81 -9.24 2.27
CA ARG A 78 26.07 -8.50 2.23
C ARG A 78 26.32 -7.71 3.52
N MET A 79 25.28 -7.03 4.01
CA MET A 79 25.38 -6.27 5.26
C MET A 79 25.61 -7.19 6.47
N ALA A 80 24.95 -8.35 6.53
CA ALA A 80 25.13 -9.32 7.59
C ALA A 80 26.58 -9.86 7.64
N VAL A 81 27.16 -10.18 6.48
CA VAL A 81 28.57 -10.59 6.37
C VAL A 81 29.52 -9.46 6.81
N ALA A 82 29.27 -8.22 6.36
CA ALA A 82 30.09 -7.08 6.76
C ALA A 82 30.08 -6.87 8.28
N LEU A 83 28.91 -6.98 8.91
CA LEU A 83 28.76 -6.89 10.37
C LEU A 83 29.44 -8.04 11.11
N ASP A 84 29.41 -9.27 10.56
CA ASP A 84 30.10 -10.42 11.17
C ASP A 84 31.63 -10.25 11.11
N ILE A 85 32.15 -9.74 9.99
CA ILE A 85 33.57 -9.40 9.84
C ILE A 85 33.96 -8.30 10.83
N GLU A 86 33.18 -7.23 10.91
CA GLU A 86 33.44 -6.12 11.83
C GLU A 86 33.50 -6.59 13.28
N LYS A 87 32.53 -7.43 13.70
CA LYS A 87 32.52 -8.01 15.04
C LYS A 87 33.72 -8.92 15.31
N LYS A 88 34.11 -9.76 14.35
CA LYS A 88 35.29 -10.62 14.48
C LYS A 88 36.55 -9.78 14.62
N LEU A 89 36.73 -8.77 13.77
CA LEU A 89 37.87 -7.85 13.86
C LEU A 89 37.93 -7.16 15.22
N LEU A 90 36.81 -6.64 15.72
CA LEU A 90 36.76 -6.02 17.06
C LEU A 90 37.18 -7.02 18.15
N THR A 91 36.71 -8.27 18.07
CA THR A 91 37.02 -9.32 19.05
C THR A 91 38.51 -9.69 19.05
N GLU A 92 39.14 -9.74 17.87
CA GLU A 92 40.57 -10.02 17.72
C GLU A 92 41.46 -8.83 18.14
N LEU A 93 40.94 -7.59 18.04
CA LEU A 93 41.63 -6.37 18.47
C LEU A 93 41.50 -6.08 19.97
N ASP A 94 40.47 -6.61 20.63
CA ASP A 94 40.24 -6.51 22.09
C ASP A 94 40.91 -7.65 22.90
N LEU A 95 41.74 -8.50 22.27
CA LEU A 95 42.59 -9.44 23.02
C LEU A 95 43.81 -8.70 23.63
N PRO A 96 44.16 -8.94 24.91
CA PRO A 96 45.26 -8.26 25.60
C PRO A 96 46.66 -8.59 25.04
#